data_AF-A0A671KF33-F1
#
_entry.id   AF-A0A671KF33-F1
#
_cell.length_a   1.000
_cell.length_b   1.000
_cell.length_c   1.000
_cell.angle_alpha   90.00
_cell.angle_beta   90.00
_cell.angle_gamma   90.00
#
_symmetry.space_group_name_H-M   'P 1'
#
loop_
_entity.id
_entity.type
_entity.pdbx_description
1 polymer ?
#
loop_
_entity_poly.entity_id
_entity_poly.type
_entity_poly.pdbx_seq_one_letter_code
_entity_poly.pdbx_strand_id
1 'polypeptide(L)'
;MKKVRIERIVKKKVAITFFILRLIKYTGYGNAAGLLATRGLLGGQRSKATSSGTQYSSDSDSDTEEYRQIKDRVNPVTGQVEEEQPDPMEGMTEEEKEEEAHRLISLFKTRFLVNETQMSKLK
;
A
#
# COMPACT_ATOMS: atom_id res chain seq x y z
N MET A 1 -24.87 -38.80 24.42
CA MET A 1 -23.75 -38.73 23.44
C MET A 1 -23.73 -37.48 22.55
N LYS A 2 -24.88 -36.91 22.13
CA LYS A 2 -24.90 -35.73 21.22
C LYS A 2 -24.35 -34.44 21.86
N LYS A 3 -24.62 -34.19 23.14
CA LYS A 3 -24.19 -32.97 23.89
C LYS A 3 -22.66 -32.77 23.90
N VAL A 4 -21.90 -33.84 24.15
CA VAL A 4 -20.42 -33.83 24.15
C VAL A 4 -19.83 -33.59 22.76
N ARG A 5 -20.52 -34.04 21.70
CA ARG A 5 -20.09 -33.80 20.31
C ARG A 5 -20.33 -32.34 19.92
N ILE A 6 -21.44 -31.75 20.36
CA ILE A 6 -21.75 -30.32 20.13
C ILE A 6 -20.74 -29.43 20.86
N GLU A 7 -20.44 -29.69 22.13
CA GLU A 7 -19.46 -28.88 22.88
C GLU A 7 -18.07 -28.91 22.26
N ARG A 8 -17.62 -30.07 21.76
CA ARG A 8 -16.34 -30.17 21.05
C ARG A 8 -16.32 -29.37 19.76
N ILE A 9 -17.42 -29.36 19.01
CA ILE A 9 -17.55 -28.57 17.77
C ILE A 9 -17.53 -27.07 18.10
N VAL A 10 -18.28 -26.64 19.12
CA VAL A 10 -18.32 -25.24 19.55
C VAL A 10 -16.94 -24.79 20.02
N LYS A 11 -16.26 -25.57 20.88
CA LYS A 11 -14.89 -25.27 21.33
C LYS A 11 -13.91 -25.17 20.16
N LYS A 12 -13.99 -26.09 19.19
CA LYS A 12 -13.12 -26.08 18.01
C LYS A 12 -13.39 -24.87 17.11
N LYS A 13 -14.65 -24.49 16.93
CA LYS A 13 -15.04 -23.31 16.13
C LYS A 13 -14.54 -22.02 16.78
N VAL A 14 -14.76 -21.85 18.08
CA VAL A 14 -14.28 -20.69 18.84
C VAL A 14 -12.75 -20.58 18.80
N ALA A 15 -12.03 -21.69 19.00
CA ALA A 15 -10.57 -21.72 18.94
C ALA A 15 -10.04 -21.33 17.55
N ILE A 16 -10.68 -21.83 16.48
CA ILE A 16 -10.30 -21.50 15.10
C ILE A 16 -10.53 -20.01 14.81
N THR A 17 -11.66 -19.44 15.20
CA THR A 17 -11.94 -18.02 14.99
C THR A 17 -10.90 -17.14 15.69
N PHE A 18 -10.57 -17.46 16.95
CA PHE A 18 -9.59 -16.68 17.72
C PHE A 18 -8.16 -16.79 17.16
N PHE A 19 -7.79 -17.98 16.66
CA PHE A 19 -6.51 -18.19 15.98
C PHE A 19 -6.41 -17.39 14.68
N ILE A 20 -7.45 -17.40 13.85
CA ILE A 20 -7.47 -16.67 12.57
C ILE A 20 -7.35 -15.16 12.80
N LEU A 21 -8.04 -14.61 13.80
CA LEU A 21 -7.93 -13.18 14.13
C LEU A 21 -6.51 -12.77 14.52
N ARG A 22 -5.82 -13.59 15.34
CA ARG A 22 -4.43 -13.33 15.70
C ARG A 22 -3.49 -13.48 14.51
N LEU A 23 -3.70 -14.49 13.67
CA LEU A 23 -2.93 -14.70 12.45
C LEU A 23 -3.04 -13.50 11.51
N ILE A 24 -4.26 -12.96 11.32
CA ILE A 24 -4.49 -11.77 10.49
C ILE A 24 -3.83 -10.55 11.12
N LYS A 25 -3.92 -10.36 12.44
CA LYS A 25 -3.32 -9.21 13.14
C LYS A 25 -1.79 -9.17 13.02
N TYR A 26 -1.12 -10.32 13.06
CA TYR A 26 0.35 -10.38 13.04
C TYR A 26 0.97 -10.67 11.67
N THR A 27 0.21 -11.22 10.71
CA THR A 27 0.74 -11.56 9.37
C THR A 27 0.09 -10.79 8.23
N GLY A 28 -1.04 -10.13 8.48
CA GLY A 28 -1.87 -9.47 7.46
C GLY A 28 -2.84 -10.44 6.77
N TYR A 29 -3.97 -9.92 6.31
CA TYR A 29 -5.01 -10.73 5.66
C TYR A 29 -4.51 -11.42 4.38
N GLY A 30 -3.67 -10.75 3.57
CA GLY A 30 -3.13 -11.31 2.34
C GLY A 30 -2.29 -12.57 2.56
N ASN A 31 -1.33 -12.52 3.48
CA ASN A 31 -0.48 -13.67 3.81
C ASN A 31 -1.27 -14.80 4.48
N ALA A 32 -2.16 -14.46 5.41
CA ALA A 32 -3.04 -15.43 6.08
C ALA A 32 -3.97 -16.13 5.07
N ALA A 33 -4.58 -15.38 4.16
CA ALA A 33 -5.47 -15.92 3.13
C ALA A 33 -4.72 -16.84 2.17
N GLY A 34 -3.49 -16.49 1.76
CA GLY A 34 -2.65 -17.37 0.94
C GLY A 34 -2.35 -18.71 1.62
N LEU A 35 -1.99 -18.69 2.92
CA LEU A 35 -1.75 -19.90 3.71
C LEU A 35 -3.03 -20.74 3.94
N LEU A 36 -4.19 -20.11 4.10
CA LEU A 36 -5.48 -20.79 4.27
C LEU A 36 -6.02 -21.35 2.95
N ALA A 37 -5.79 -20.65 1.83
CA ALA A 37 -6.18 -21.07 0.49
C ALA A 37 -5.38 -22.28 0.02
N THR A 38 -4.04 -22.24 0.17
CA THR A 38 -3.15 -23.38 -0.15
C THR A 38 -3.47 -24.62 0.67
N ARG A 39 -3.97 -24.45 1.91
CA ARG A 39 -4.43 -25.55 2.76
C ARG A 39 -5.90 -25.95 2.57
N GLY A 40 -6.62 -25.35 1.61
CA GLY A 40 -8.03 -25.65 1.34
C GLY A 40 -9.00 -25.27 2.46
N LEU A 41 -8.56 -24.43 3.40
CA LEU A 41 -9.35 -23.95 4.54
C LEU A 41 -10.16 -22.69 4.20
N LEU A 42 -9.92 -22.09 3.03
CA LEU A 42 -10.58 -20.86 2.57
C LEU A 42 -11.96 -21.08 1.92
N GLY A 43 -12.45 -22.31 1.84
CA GLY A 43 -13.75 -22.58 1.22
C GLY A 43 -13.92 -24.03 0.80
N GLY A 44 -14.41 -24.87 1.72
CA GLY A 44 -14.83 -26.23 1.41
C GLY A 44 -16.21 -26.23 0.72
N GLN A 45 -16.21 -26.22 -0.61
CA GLN A 45 -17.25 -26.62 -1.57
C GLN A 45 -18.61 -27.10 -1.02
N ARG A 46 -19.64 -26.24 -1.11
CA ARG A 46 -21.02 -26.59 -1.53
C ARG A 46 -21.66 -25.44 -2.30
N SER A 47 -21.89 -25.68 -3.58
CA SER A 47 -22.78 -24.96 -4.47
C SER A 47 -24.19 -24.78 -3.88
N LYS A 48 -24.72 -23.55 -3.90
CA LYS A 48 -26.06 -23.16 -4.41
C LYS A 48 -26.47 -21.81 -3.79
N ALA A 49 -26.75 -20.86 -4.67
CA ALA A 49 -27.60 -19.69 -4.46
C ALA A 49 -27.32 -18.83 -3.22
N THR A 50 -26.62 -17.71 -3.42
CA THR A 50 -27.26 -16.39 -3.30
C THR A 50 -26.29 -15.34 -3.84
N SER A 51 -26.66 -14.83 -5.01
CA SER A 51 -26.46 -13.43 -5.35
C SER A 51 -26.93 -12.54 -4.19
N SER A 52 -26.02 -12.15 -3.31
CA SER A 52 -26.27 -11.09 -2.36
C SER A 52 -24.94 -10.51 -1.94
N GLY A 53 -24.51 -9.54 -2.74
CA GLY A 53 -23.52 -8.53 -2.40
C GLY A 53 -22.42 -9.00 -1.46
N THR A 54 -21.30 -9.44 -2.03
CA THR A 54 -20.01 -9.11 -1.41
C THR A 54 -19.88 -7.60 -1.49
N GLN A 55 -20.59 -6.90 -0.61
CA GLN A 55 -20.30 -5.52 -0.30
C GLN A 55 -18.96 -5.58 0.42
N TYR A 56 -17.91 -5.39 -0.36
CA TYR A 56 -16.66 -4.88 0.15
C TYR A 56 -17.00 -3.50 0.73
N SER A 57 -17.43 -3.45 2.00
CA SER A 57 -17.44 -2.19 2.73
C SER A 57 -15.97 -1.81 2.87
N SER A 58 -15.61 -0.76 2.15
CA SER A 58 -14.30 -0.12 2.17
C SER A 58 -14.09 0.70 3.46
N ASP A 59 -14.87 0.44 4.51
CA ASP A 59 -14.82 1.17 5.79
C ASP A 59 -14.01 0.43 6.84
N SER A 60 -13.18 -0.55 6.45
CA SER A 60 -12.13 -1.03 7.35
C SER A 60 -11.06 0.05 7.42
N ASP A 61 -11.22 0.97 8.37
CA ASP A 61 -10.18 1.83 8.92
C ASP A 61 -9.10 0.96 9.59
N SER A 62 -8.43 0.14 8.78
CA SER A 62 -7.28 -0.68 9.17
C SER A 62 -6.00 0.15 9.15
N ASP A 63 -6.12 1.48 9.11
CA ASP A 63 -5.02 2.37 9.34
C ASP A 63 -4.59 2.21 10.80
N THR A 64 -3.49 1.48 11.01
CA THR A 64 -2.78 1.53 12.28
C THR A 64 -2.40 2.99 12.56
N GLU A 65 -2.46 3.42 13.83
CA GLU A 65 -2.17 4.80 14.24
C GLU A 65 -0.83 5.34 13.69
N GLU A 66 0.14 4.45 13.49
CA GLU A 66 1.43 4.74 12.85
C GLU A 66 1.29 5.14 11.37
N TYR A 67 0.42 4.46 10.60
CA TYR A 67 0.22 4.72 9.18
C TYR A 67 -0.49 6.06 8.94
N ARG A 68 -1.41 6.46 9.82
CA ARG A 68 -2.11 7.75 9.75
C ARG A 68 -1.17 8.94 9.84
N GLN A 69 -0.08 8.80 10.59
CA GLN A 69 0.90 9.87 10.81
C GLN A 69 1.90 9.98 9.66
N ILE A 70 2.19 8.87 8.97
CA ILE A 70 3.23 8.81 7.93
C ILE A 70 2.67 8.76 6.51
N LYS A 71 1.36 8.52 6.32
CA LYS A 71 0.69 8.43 5.00
C LYS A 71 1.10 9.56 4.06
N ASP A 72 1.20 10.79 4.58
CA ASP A 72 1.49 11.97 3.79
C ASP A 72 2.98 12.07 3.38
N ARG A 73 3.84 11.25 3.99
CA ARG A 73 5.29 11.18 3.76
C ARG A 73 5.72 9.92 3.02
N VAL A 74 4.78 9.01 2.73
CA VAL A 74 5.05 7.77 2.00
C VAL A 74 4.99 8.05 0.51
N ASN A 75 6.09 7.76 -0.18
CA ASN A 75 6.12 7.81 -1.64
C ASN A 75 5.19 6.71 -2.20
N PRO A 76 4.17 7.05 -3.02
CA PRO A 76 3.19 6.09 -3.50
C PRO A 76 3.77 5.05 -4.47
N VAL A 77 4.95 5.32 -5.05
CA VAL A 77 5.64 4.43 -6.00
C VAL A 77 6.56 3.46 -5.27
N THR A 78 7.33 3.94 -4.28
CA THR A 78 8.33 3.12 -3.57
C THR A 78 7.81 2.53 -2.26
N GLY A 79 6.74 3.09 -1.68
CA GLY A 79 6.17 2.66 -0.40
C GLY A 79 7.08 2.95 0.80
N GLN A 80 8.15 3.70 0.62
CA GLN A 80 9.09 4.09 1.67
C GLN A 80 8.74 5.49 2.20
N VAL A 81 8.99 5.71 3.49
CA VAL A 81 8.96 7.05 4.08
C VAL A 81 10.27 7.73 3.69
N GLU A 82 10.18 8.80 2.91
CA GLU A 82 11.37 9.58 2.54
C GLU A 82 11.80 10.45 3.73
N GLU A 83 13.09 10.45 4.03
CA GLU A 83 13.66 11.38 5.01
C GLU A 83 13.53 12.81 4.49
N GLU A 84 13.25 13.76 5.38
CA GLU A 84 13.14 15.18 5.04
C GLU A 84 14.50 15.64 4.51
N GLN A 85 14.59 15.84 3.19
CA GLN A 85 15.81 16.34 2.58
C GLN A 85 16.01 17.79 3.01
N PRO A 86 17.24 18.18 3.42
CA PRO A 86 17.53 19.57 3.72
C PRO A 86 17.26 20.43 2.49
N ASP A 87 16.93 21.71 2.72
CA ASP A 87 16.66 22.63 1.63
C ASP A 87 17.89 22.69 0.71
N PRO A 88 17.74 22.44 -0.61
CA PRO A 88 18.88 22.38 -1.53
C PRO A 88 19.62 23.71 -1.67
N MET A 89 19.05 24.81 -1.15
CA MET A 89 19.64 26.15 -1.10
C MET A 89 20.16 26.54 0.30
N GLU A 90 20.14 25.63 1.27
CA GLU A 90 20.60 25.89 2.63
C GLU A 90 22.13 26.06 2.64
N GLY A 91 22.60 27.27 2.96
CA GLY A 91 24.03 27.62 3.02
C GLY A 91 24.59 28.39 1.81
N MET A 92 23.78 28.67 0.78
CA MET A 92 24.19 29.56 -0.33
C MET A 92 23.90 31.04 -0.04
N THR A 93 24.81 31.90 -0.48
CA THR A 93 24.58 33.36 -0.55
C THR A 93 23.55 33.71 -1.62
N GLU A 94 22.96 34.90 -1.56
CA GLU A 94 21.91 35.29 -2.53
C GLU A 94 22.46 35.39 -3.95
N GLU A 95 23.70 35.87 -4.10
CA GLU A 95 24.39 35.95 -5.37
C GLU A 95 24.61 34.56 -6.00
N GLU A 96 25.00 33.56 -5.21
CA GLU A 96 25.19 32.18 -5.70
C GLU A 96 23.86 31.55 -6.15
N LYS A 97 22.75 31.85 -5.47
CA LYS A 97 21.42 31.38 -5.85
C LYS A 97 20.98 31.94 -7.20
N GLU A 98 21.25 33.23 -7.46
CA GLU A 98 20.92 33.86 -8.74
C GLU A 98 21.69 33.21 -9.90
N GLU A 99 22.99 32.95 -9.72
CA GLU A 99 23.81 32.27 -10.74
C GLU A 99 23.30 30.85 -11.04
N GLU A 100 22.92 30.10 -10.02
CA GLU A 100 22.36 28.75 -10.21
C GLU A 100 20.99 28.79 -10.89
N ALA A 101 20.14 29.77 -10.54
CA ALA A 101 18.87 30.00 -11.23
C ALA A 101 19.08 30.28 -12.73
N HIS A 102 20.05 31.15 -13.07
CA HIS A 102 20.42 31.42 -14.47
C HIS A 102 20.94 30.16 -15.19
N ARG A 103 21.74 29.34 -14.51
CA ARG A 103 22.23 28.06 -15.04
C ARG A 103 21.09 27.08 -15.33
N LEU A 104 20.14 26.94 -14.41
CA LEU A 104 18.95 26.09 -14.55
C LEU A 104 18.07 26.54 -15.71
N ILE A 105 17.82 27.84 -15.85
CA ILE A 105 17.05 28.41 -16.98
C ILE A 105 17.76 28.10 -18.30
N SER A 106 19.08 28.23 -18.34
CA SER A 106 19.88 27.88 -19.53
C SER A 106 19.79 26.38 -19.87
N LEU A 107 19.87 25.49 -18.87
CA LEU A 107 19.72 24.05 -19.05
C LEU A 107 18.32 23.67 -19.56
N PHE A 108 17.27 24.27 -19.00
CA PHE A 108 15.91 24.02 -19.45
C PHE A 108 15.70 24.55 -20.88
N LYS A 109 16.16 25.77 -21.17
CA LYS A 109 16.08 26.38 -22.50
C LYS A 109 16.81 25.56 -23.56
N THR A 110 18.04 25.14 -23.28
CA THR A 110 18.83 24.32 -24.21
C THR A 110 18.16 22.98 -24.46
N ARG A 111 17.66 22.30 -23.42
CA ARG A 111 16.96 21.03 -23.58
C ARG A 111 15.64 21.16 -24.34
N PHE A 112 14.89 22.24 -24.11
CA PHE A 112 13.63 22.51 -24.79
C PHE A 112 13.82 22.78 -26.29
N LEU A 113 14.81 23.62 -26.63
CA LEU A 113 15.14 23.94 -28.03
C LEU A 113 15.69 22.73 -28.80
N VAL A 114 16.48 21.88 -28.14
CA VAL A 114 16.94 20.63 -28.75
C VAL A 114 15.76 19.70 -29.05
N ASN A 115 14.80 19.56 -28.13
CA ASN A 115 13.60 18.75 -28.37
C ASN A 115 12.77 19.25 -29.56
N GLU A 116 12.56 20.56 -29.72
CA GLU A 116 11.84 21.09 -30.88
C GLU A 116 12.58 20.82 -32.20
N THR A 117 13.91 20.93 -32.18
CA THR A 117 14.76 20.65 -33.35
C THR A 117 14.74 19.16 -33.73
N GLN A 118 14.60 18.26 -32.75
CA GLN A 118 14.48 16.82 -32.99
C GLN A 118 13.07 16.43 -33.46
N MET A 119 12.02 17.15 -33.04
CA MET A 119 10.64 16.92 -33.48
C MET A 119 10.37 17.40 -34.91
N SER A 120 11.05 18.47 -35.36
CA SER A 120 10.92 18.96 -36.74
C SER A 120 11.66 18.10 -37.78
N LYS A 121 12.69 17.35 -37.38
CA LYS A 121 13.38 16.38 -38.23
C LYS A 121 12.68 15.02 -38.33
N LEU A 122 11.61 14.81 -37.56
CA LEU A 122 10.81 13.57 -37.54
C LEU A 122 9.49 13.67 -38.34
N LYS A 123 9.24 14.80 -39.00
CA LYS A 123 8.16 14.98 -39.99
C LYS A 123 8.75 15.01 -41.40
#